data_AF-A0A924VVG2-F1
#
_entry.id   AF-A0A924VVG2-F1
#
_cell.length_a   1.000
_cell.length_b   1.000
_cell.length_c   1.000
_cell.angle_alpha   90.00
_cell.angle_beta   90.00
_cell.angle_gamma   90.00
#
_symmetry.space_group_name_H-M   'P 1'
#
loop_
_entity.id
_entity.type
_entity.pdbx_description
1 polymer ?
#
loop_
_entity_poly.entity_id
_entity_poly.type
_entity_poly.pdbx_seq_one_letter_code
_entity_poly.pdbx_strand_id
1 'polypeptide(L)'
;MSELITGLHAQPLFPSEDLSDTNACMLELMLANASFVESTHLDVEKISWMYRVGHAVVIAGSRRIYDDAPIQAINTGASMFETISAVVASEATAGVSNFSVNSVAAIIAYTKEEAQLLDYTLEAVEQFRTDLPRATGVVLEASRRKHHALRHYALLGAALERQFSIDALEYGETFEG
;
A
#
# COMPACT_ATOMS: atom_id res chain seq x y z
N MET A 1 -7.53 -26.71 3.39
CA MET A 1 -6.23 -26.91 4.08
C MET A 1 -5.45 -25.60 4.00
N SER A 2 -5.68 -24.64 4.92
CA SER A 2 -4.90 -23.38 4.91
C SER A 2 -4.85 -22.62 6.26
N GLU A 3 -5.38 -23.17 7.36
CA GLU A 3 -5.26 -22.49 8.68
C GLU A 3 -3.95 -22.82 9.41
N LEU A 4 -3.16 -23.76 8.90
CA LEU A 4 -1.80 -23.99 9.36
C LEU A 4 -0.83 -23.25 8.42
N ILE A 5 -0.25 -22.13 8.89
CA ILE A 5 1.21 -21.88 8.95
C ILE A 5 1.56 -20.38 9.14
N THR A 6 0.64 -19.41 8.97
CA THR A 6 1.01 -17.98 9.14
C THR A 6 0.72 -17.40 10.52
N GLY A 7 -0.23 -17.96 11.29
CA GLY A 7 -0.68 -17.35 12.55
C GLY A 7 -1.34 -15.98 12.40
N LEU A 8 -1.68 -15.59 11.17
CA LEU A 8 -2.39 -14.34 10.86
C LEU A 8 -3.90 -14.53 11.01
N HIS A 9 -4.55 -13.53 11.56
CA HIS A 9 -6.00 -13.44 11.63
C HIS A 9 -6.54 -12.61 10.47
N ALA A 10 -7.67 -13.02 9.89
CA ALA A 10 -8.37 -12.18 8.92
C ALA A 10 -8.81 -10.85 9.58
N GLN A 11 -8.57 -9.75 8.90
CA GLN A 11 -9.01 -8.39 9.23
C GLN A 11 -9.67 -7.78 7.99
N PRO A 12 -10.93 -8.13 7.69
CA PRO A 12 -11.61 -7.71 6.46
C PRO A 12 -11.83 -6.20 6.35
N LEU A 13 -11.72 -5.46 7.47
CA LEU A 13 -11.85 -4.00 7.52
C LEU A 13 -10.52 -3.27 7.29
N PHE A 14 -9.40 -3.98 7.16
CA PHE A 14 -8.14 -3.37 6.73
C PHE A 14 -8.26 -2.94 5.25
N PRO A 15 -7.82 -1.72 4.84
CA PRO A 15 -7.01 -0.75 5.59
C PRO A 15 -7.78 0.42 6.24
N SER A 16 -9.10 0.30 6.39
CA SER A 16 -9.92 1.28 7.13
C SER A 16 -9.69 1.18 8.64
N GLU A 17 -9.32 -0.01 9.12
CA GLU A 17 -8.86 -0.25 10.49
C GLU A 17 -7.40 -0.68 10.51
N ASP A 18 -6.68 -0.32 11.59
CA ASP A 18 -5.29 -0.73 11.79
C ASP A 18 -5.17 -2.24 12.05
N LEU A 19 -3.92 -2.73 11.95
CA LEU A 19 -3.59 -4.10 12.29
C LEU A 19 -3.93 -4.41 13.76
N SER A 20 -4.29 -5.65 14.03
CA SER A 20 -4.26 -6.18 15.40
C SER A 20 -2.81 -6.33 15.87
N ASP A 21 -2.58 -6.34 17.18
CA ASP A 21 -1.24 -6.53 17.74
C ASP A 21 -0.60 -7.86 17.26
N THR A 22 -1.41 -8.92 17.17
CA THR A 22 -0.95 -10.23 16.68
C THR A 22 -0.52 -10.16 15.22
N ASN A 23 -1.35 -9.57 14.35
CA ASN A 23 -0.99 -9.45 12.94
C ASN A 23 0.23 -8.55 12.74
N ALA A 24 0.32 -7.43 13.47
CA ALA A 24 1.48 -6.54 13.39
C ALA A 24 2.78 -7.26 13.73
N CYS A 25 2.80 -8.03 14.83
CA CYS A 25 3.97 -8.81 15.24
C CYS A 25 4.39 -9.85 14.18
N MET A 26 3.44 -10.60 13.64
CA MET A 26 3.73 -11.62 12.62
C MET A 26 4.18 -10.99 11.30
N LEU A 27 3.51 -9.92 10.87
CA LEU A 27 3.82 -9.21 9.63
C LEU A 27 5.18 -8.54 9.67
N GLU A 28 5.62 -8.00 10.80
CA GLU A 28 6.98 -7.46 10.92
C GLU A 28 8.03 -8.51 10.53
N LEU A 29 7.89 -9.73 11.04
CA LEU A 29 8.79 -10.85 10.74
C LEU A 29 8.69 -11.31 9.29
N MET A 30 7.47 -11.42 8.77
CA MET A 30 7.20 -11.91 7.41
C MET A 30 7.67 -10.92 6.35
N LEU A 31 7.38 -9.63 6.51
CA LEU A 31 7.76 -8.57 5.56
C LEU A 31 9.26 -8.27 5.57
N ALA A 32 9.97 -8.59 6.66
CA ALA A 32 11.41 -8.53 6.68
C ALA A 32 12.07 -9.56 5.73
N ASN A 33 11.31 -10.53 5.21
CA ASN A 33 11.73 -11.45 4.16
C ASN A 33 11.32 -10.91 2.79
N ALA A 34 12.30 -10.42 2.01
CA ALA A 34 12.05 -9.83 0.70
C ALA A 34 11.40 -10.81 -0.30
N SER A 35 11.71 -12.10 -0.25
CA SER A 35 11.12 -13.09 -1.15
C SER A 35 9.64 -13.31 -0.85
N PHE A 36 9.23 -13.19 0.42
CA PHE A 36 7.82 -13.25 0.79
C PHE A 36 7.07 -12.06 0.18
N VAL A 37 7.55 -10.84 0.42
CA VAL A 37 6.97 -9.60 -0.15
C VAL A 37 6.87 -9.69 -1.67
N GLU A 38 7.95 -10.08 -2.35
CA GLU A 38 7.97 -10.19 -3.81
C GLU A 38 6.95 -11.21 -4.34
N SER A 39 6.91 -12.41 -3.75
CA SER A 39 5.95 -13.45 -4.17
C SER A 39 4.51 -13.02 -3.97
N THR A 40 4.19 -12.43 -2.81
CA THR A 40 2.82 -12.01 -2.50
C THR A 40 2.41 -10.80 -3.34
N HIS A 41 3.27 -9.79 -3.49
CA HIS A 41 3.03 -8.65 -4.40
C HIS A 41 2.69 -9.12 -5.83
N LEU A 42 3.50 -10.02 -6.41
CA LEU A 42 3.26 -10.55 -7.75
C LEU A 42 1.95 -11.34 -7.86
N ASP A 43 1.57 -12.07 -6.82
CA ASP A 43 0.31 -12.80 -6.82
C ASP A 43 -0.89 -11.86 -6.69
N VAL A 44 -0.74 -10.79 -5.92
CA VAL A 44 -1.76 -9.76 -5.69
C VAL A 44 -2.02 -8.92 -6.94
N GLU A 45 -0.97 -8.50 -7.66
CA GLU A 45 -1.11 -7.78 -8.92
C GLU A 45 -1.80 -8.60 -10.02
N LYS A 46 -1.70 -9.94 -9.97
CA LYS A 46 -2.40 -10.83 -10.92
C LYS A 46 -3.90 -10.87 -10.67
N ILE A 47 -4.33 -10.75 -9.41
CA ILE A 47 -5.72 -10.93 -9.00
C ILE A 47 -6.46 -9.62 -8.79
N SER A 48 -5.75 -8.52 -8.53
CA SER A 48 -6.34 -7.21 -8.22
C SER A 48 -5.88 -6.15 -9.23
N TRP A 49 -6.84 -5.62 -9.99
CA TRP A 49 -6.60 -4.50 -10.90
C TRP A 49 -6.16 -3.24 -10.14
N MET A 50 -6.71 -3.02 -8.94
CA MET A 50 -6.40 -1.89 -8.07
C MET A 50 -4.91 -1.82 -7.76
N TYR A 51 -4.31 -2.93 -7.34
CA TYR A 51 -2.89 -2.98 -6.99
C TYR A 51 -1.99 -2.87 -8.24
N ARG A 52 -2.33 -3.57 -9.32
CA ARG A 52 -1.56 -3.49 -10.58
C ARG A 52 -1.49 -2.06 -11.13
N VAL A 53 -2.58 -1.30 -11.08
CA VAL A 53 -2.60 0.09 -11.59
C VAL A 53 -2.14 1.08 -10.53
N GLY A 54 -2.56 0.91 -9.29
CA GLY A 54 -2.22 1.76 -8.15
C GLY A 54 -0.72 1.86 -7.95
N HIS A 55 -0.06 0.72 -7.80
CA HIS A 55 1.39 0.66 -7.62
C HIS A 55 2.12 1.37 -8.76
N ALA A 56 1.77 1.08 -10.02
CA ALA A 56 2.40 1.71 -11.18
C ALA A 56 2.24 3.24 -11.18
N VAL A 57 1.06 3.74 -10.80
CA VAL A 57 0.76 5.18 -10.69
C VAL A 57 1.53 5.81 -9.53
N VAL A 58 1.57 5.17 -8.37
CA VAL A 58 2.34 5.62 -7.20
C VAL A 58 3.82 5.80 -7.57
N ILE A 59 4.40 4.85 -8.29
CA ILE A 59 5.80 4.93 -8.73
C ILE A 59 5.99 5.99 -9.81
N ALA A 60 5.10 6.09 -10.79
CA ALA A 60 5.19 7.10 -11.84
C ALA A 60 5.07 8.52 -11.26
N GLY A 61 4.13 8.76 -10.34
CA GLY A 61 3.97 10.04 -9.64
C GLY A 61 5.17 10.38 -8.78
N SER A 62 5.68 9.40 -8.02
CA SER A 62 6.85 9.60 -7.17
C SER A 62 8.10 9.96 -7.96
N ARG A 63 8.31 9.40 -9.16
CA ARG A 63 9.45 9.72 -10.05
C ARG A 63 9.46 11.17 -10.53
N ARG A 64 8.35 11.89 -10.41
CA ARG A 64 8.29 13.33 -10.72
C ARG A 64 8.86 14.20 -9.59
N ILE A 65 9.02 13.65 -8.39
CA ILE A 65 9.41 14.39 -7.17
C ILE A 65 10.76 13.91 -6.63
N TYR A 66 11.08 12.62 -6.80
CA TYR A 66 12.22 11.97 -6.16
C TYR A 66 13.14 11.26 -7.15
N ASP A 67 14.43 11.20 -6.79
CA ASP A 67 15.47 10.46 -7.51
C ASP A 67 15.38 8.94 -7.32
N ASP A 68 16.17 8.18 -8.08
CA ASP A 68 16.08 6.71 -8.19
C ASP A 68 16.19 5.95 -6.85
N ALA A 69 17.07 6.36 -5.93
CA ALA A 69 17.28 5.66 -4.67
C ALA A 69 16.03 5.70 -3.76
N PRO A 70 15.44 6.88 -3.47
CA PRO A 70 14.12 6.98 -2.86
C PRO A 70 13.03 6.14 -3.56
N ILE A 71 13.01 6.11 -4.90
CA ILE A 71 11.99 5.36 -5.65
C ILE A 71 12.03 3.86 -5.34
N GLN A 72 13.22 3.27 -5.17
CA GLN A 72 13.31 1.85 -4.79
C GLN A 72 12.75 1.57 -3.39
N ALA A 73 12.94 2.52 -2.45
CA ALA A 73 12.37 2.42 -1.12
C ALA A 73 10.84 2.58 -1.16
N ILE A 74 10.33 3.55 -1.91
CA ILE A 74 8.88 3.76 -2.16
C ILE A 74 8.26 2.50 -2.74
N ASN A 75 8.86 1.92 -3.78
CA ASN A 75 8.42 0.66 -4.39
C ASN A 75 8.34 -0.48 -3.37
N THR A 76 9.36 -0.59 -2.51
CA THR A 76 9.36 -1.63 -1.46
C THR A 76 8.23 -1.39 -0.45
N GLY A 77 7.99 -0.13 -0.09
CA GLY A 77 6.91 0.28 0.79
C GLY A 77 5.51 -0.05 0.26
N ALA A 78 5.25 0.31 -1.00
CA ALA A 78 4.00 -0.02 -1.68
C ALA A 78 3.77 -1.54 -1.70
N SER A 79 4.75 -2.33 -2.16
CA SER A 79 4.65 -3.80 -2.15
C SER A 79 4.43 -4.39 -0.75
N MET A 80 5.04 -3.81 0.29
CA MET A 80 4.79 -4.24 1.68
C MET A 80 3.34 -4.00 2.09
N PHE A 81 2.77 -2.84 1.76
CA PHE A 81 1.37 -2.53 2.06
C PHE A 81 0.39 -3.43 1.30
N GLU A 82 0.64 -3.70 0.02
CA GLU A 82 -0.16 -4.65 -0.75
C GLU A 82 -0.08 -6.06 -0.15
N THR A 83 1.12 -6.49 0.26
CA THR A 83 1.33 -7.77 0.92
C THR A 83 0.53 -7.85 2.21
N ILE A 84 0.58 -6.80 3.06
CA ILE A 84 -0.23 -6.71 4.28
C ILE A 84 -1.71 -6.87 3.93
N SER A 85 -2.20 -6.03 3.01
CA SER A 85 -3.61 -6.02 2.61
C SER A 85 -4.07 -7.38 2.12
N ALA A 86 -3.28 -8.04 1.28
CA ALA A 86 -3.62 -9.33 0.71
C ALA A 86 -3.72 -10.45 1.74
N VAL A 87 -2.84 -10.45 2.74
CA VAL A 87 -2.80 -11.54 3.73
C VAL A 87 -3.79 -11.35 4.88
N VAL A 88 -4.21 -10.12 5.17
CA VAL A 88 -5.17 -9.85 6.26
C VAL A 88 -6.57 -9.50 5.76
N ALA A 89 -6.75 -8.79 4.64
CA ALA A 89 -8.08 -8.31 4.21
C ALA A 89 -8.97 -9.41 3.62
N SER A 90 -8.39 -10.57 3.30
CA SER A 90 -8.99 -11.85 2.84
C SER A 90 -9.99 -11.81 1.67
N GLU A 91 -10.88 -10.82 1.51
CA GLU A 91 -11.93 -10.80 0.48
C GLU A 91 -12.39 -9.39 0.04
N ALA A 92 -11.99 -8.30 0.72
CA ALA A 92 -12.59 -6.96 0.53
C ALA A 92 -12.28 -6.26 -0.81
N THR A 93 -11.23 -6.66 -1.55
CA THR A 93 -10.81 -5.96 -2.78
C THR A 93 -11.54 -6.42 -4.05
N ALA A 94 -12.44 -7.39 -3.96
CA ALA A 94 -13.14 -7.94 -5.12
C ALA A 94 -14.25 -7.02 -5.70
N GLY A 95 -14.63 -5.95 -4.98
CA GLY A 95 -15.75 -5.07 -5.34
C GLY A 95 -15.39 -3.81 -6.13
N VAL A 96 -14.11 -3.48 -6.34
CA VAL A 96 -13.73 -2.21 -6.99
C VAL A 96 -13.75 -2.36 -8.52
N SER A 97 -14.57 -1.56 -9.21
CA SER A 97 -14.67 -1.60 -10.67
C SER A 97 -13.39 -1.07 -11.36
N ASN A 98 -12.99 -1.70 -12.47
CA ASN A 98 -11.81 -1.29 -13.25
C ASN A 98 -11.89 0.17 -13.75
N PHE A 99 -13.11 0.70 -13.94
CA PHE A 99 -13.33 2.06 -14.41
C PHE A 99 -12.98 3.11 -13.35
N SER A 100 -13.37 2.89 -12.09
CA SER A 100 -13.02 3.76 -10.95
C SER A 100 -11.50 3.88 -10.82
N VAL A 101 -10.81 2.74 -10.79
CA VAL A 101 -9.35 2.67 -10.64
C VAL A 101 -8.62 3.45 -11.74
N ASN A 102 -9.06 3.31 -13.00
CA ASN A 102 -8.43 4.01 -14.12
C ASN A 102 -8.62 5.54 -14.05
N SER A 103 -9.77 5.99 -13.53
CA SER A 103 -10.06 7.41 -13.40
C SER A 103 -9.20 8.06 -12.30
N VAL A 104 -9.08 7.40 -11.15
CA VAL A 104 -8.20 7.85 -10.04
C VAL A 104 -6.74 7.86 -10.48
N ALA A 105 -6.29 6.78 -11.13
CA ALA A 105 -4.97 6.68 -11.73
C ALA A 105 -4.67 7.85 -12.66
N ALA A 106 -5.61 8.21 -13.53
CA ALA A 106 -5.45 9.32 -14.46
C ALA A 106 -5.36 10.67 -13.74
N ILE A 107 -6.18 10.90 -12.72
CA ILE A 107 -6.18 12.14 -11.93
C ILE A 107 -4.83 12.32 -11.24
N ILE A 108 -4.36 11.29 -10.53
CA ILE A 108 -3.09 11.34 -9.79
C ILE A 108 -1.91 11.48 -10.75
N ALA A 109 -1.85 10.69 -11.82
CA ALA A 109 -0.70 10.68 -12.72
C ALA A 109 -0.61 11.94 -13.61
N TYR A 110 -1.74 12.44 -14.12
CA TYR A 110 -1.74 13.40 -15.24
C TYR A 110 -2.28 14.80 -14.92
N THR A 111 -3.07 14.97 -13.85
CA THR A 111 -3.69 16.28 -13.59
C THR A 111 -3.02 17.10 -12.49
N LYS A 112 -2.22 16.46 -11.62
CA LYS A 112 -1.57 17.15 -10.51
C LYS A 112 -0.23 17.76 -10.94
N GLU A 113 -0.03 19.03 -10.59
CA GLU A 113 1.27 19.69 -10.59
C GLU A 113 2.18 19.09 -9.50
N GLU A 114 3.51 19.27 -9.61
CA GLU A 114 4.46 18.70 -8.64
C GLU A 114 4.18 19.13 -7.19
N ALA A 115 3.82 20.40 -6.97
CA ALA A 115 3.47 20.91 -5.64
C ALA A 115 2.23 20.18 -5.07
N GLN A 116 1.21 19.93 -5.90
CA GLN A 116 -0.01 19.23 -5.49
C GLN A 116 0.24 17.74 -5.23
N LEU A 117 1.18 17.13 -5.97
CA LEU A 117 1.62 15.76 -5.68
C LEU A 117 2.38 15.68 -4.36
N LEU A 118 3.20 16.69 -4.05
CA LEU A 118 3.90 16.76 -2.76
C LEU A 118 2.91 16.90 -1.60
N ASP A 119 1.94 17.82 -1.71
CA ASP A 119 0.91 18.00 -0.68
C ASP A 119 0.10 16.70 -0.46
N TYR A 120 -0.35 16.06 -1.55
CA TYR A 120 -1.03 14.75 -1.50
C TYR A 120 -0.18 13.68 -0.80
N THR A 121 1.12 13.67 -1.10
CA THR A 121 2.07 12.72 -0.53
C THR A 121 2.27 12.94 0.97
N LEU A 122 2.38 14.20 1.40
CA LEU A 122 2.54 14.55 2.82
C LEU A 122 1.27 14.22 3.61
N GLU A 123 0.10 14.53 3.05
CA GLU A 123 -1.19 14.22 3.65
C GLU A 123 -1.37 12.71 3.81
N ALA A 124 -1.08 11.92 2.76
CA ALA A 124 -1.18 10.47 2.81
C ALA A 124 -0.31 9.86 3.93
N VAL A 125 0.92 10.35 4.12
CA VAL A 125 1.80 9.87 5.21
C VAL A 125 1.25 10.23 6.58
N GLU A 126 0.76 11.45 6.76
CA GLU A 126 0.25 11.90 8.05
C GLU A 126 -1.01 11.12 8.44
N GLN A 127 -1.93 10.92 7.49
CA GLN A 127 -3.13 10.10 7.69
C GLN A 127 -2.74 8.64 7.96
N PHE A 128 -1.79 8.07 7.20
CA PHE A 128 -1.35 6.69 7.41
C PHE A 128 -0.77 6.46 8.82
N ARG A 129 0.01 7.42 9.33
CA ARG A 129 0.58 7.35 10.69
C ARG A 129 -0.49 7.48 11.77
N THR A 130 -1.47 8.33 11.53
CA THR A 130 -2.55 8.63 12.48
C THR A 130 -3.53 7.48 12.56
N ASP A 131 -3.97 6.98 11.40
CA ASP A 131 -5.00 5.96 11.29
C ASP A 131 -4.43 4.56 11.54
N LEU A 132 -3.22 4.28 11.05
CA LEU A 132 -2.59 2.96 11.09
C LEU A 132 -1.21 2.98 11.78
N PRO A 133 -1.12 3.35 13.07
CA PRO A 133 0.15 3.44 13.78
C PRO A 133 0.91 2.11 13.86
N ARG A 134 0.21 0.97 13.91
CA ARG A 134 0.88 -0.35 13.92
C ARG A 134 1.38 -0.73 12.54
N ALA A 135 0.58 -0.56 11.48
CA ALA A 135 1.05 -0.78 10.12
C ALA A 135 2.26 0.12 9.80
N THR A 136 2.26 1.36 10.29
CA THR A 136 3.43 2.26 10.25
C THR A 136 4.66 1.64 10.91
N GLY A 137 4.52 1.14 12.14
CA GLY A 137 5.61 0.47 12.85
C GLY A 137 6.16 -0.73 12.09
N VAL A 138 5.26 -1.58 11.58
CA VAL A 138 5.59 -2.77 10.79
C VAL A 138 6.40 -2.41 9.54
N VAL A 139 5.96 -1.44 8.75
CA VAL A 139 6.66 -1.01 7.52
C VAL A 139 8.04 -0.42 7.85
N LEU A 140 8.12 0.41 8.90
CA LEU A 140 9.39 1.03 9.30
C LEU A 140 10.42 0.00 9.81
N GLU A 141 9.99 -0.98 10.60
CA GLU A 141 10.89 -2.01 11.13
C GLU A 141 11.27 -3.05 10.06
N ALA A 142 10.32 -3.50 9.23
CA ALA A 142 10.58 -4.43 8.14
C ALA A 142 11.53 -3.84 7.09
N SER A 143 11.34 -2.56 6.73
CA SER A 143 12.20 -1.87 5.74
C SER A 143 13.59 -1.55 6.26
N ARG A 144 13.80 -1.51 7.59
CA ARG A 144 15.07 -1.14 8.23
C ARG A 144 16.27 -1.94 7.71
N ARG A 145 16.08 -3.23 7.40
CA ARG A 145 17.17 -4.12 6.95
C ARG A 145 17.68 -3.79 5.55
N LYS A 146 16.80 -3.37 4.64
CA LYS A 146 17.13 -3.11 3.23
C LYS A 146 17.34 -1.63 2.94
N HIS A 147 16.60 -0.77 3.63
CA HIS A 147 16.48 0.66 3.35
C HIS A 147 16.70 1.51 4.60
N HIS A 148 17.65 1.16 5.48
CA HIS A 148 17.83 1.82 6.79
C HIS A 148 17.75 3.36 6.74
N ALA A 149 18.51 3.99 5.84
CA ALA A 149 18.53 5.45 5.68
C ALA A 149 17.27 6.01 4.98
N LEU A 150 16.56 5.16 4.22
CA LEU A 150 15.43 5.51 3.36
C LEU A 150 14.09 4.94 3.87
N ARG A 151 14.02 4.47 5.12
CA ARG A 151 12.81 3.85 5.70
C ARG A 151 11.58 4.75 5.66
N HIS A 152 11.77 6.07 5.70
CA HIS A 152 10.68 7.04 5.57
C HIS A 152 10.11 7.08 4.14
N TYR A 153 10.92 6.80 3.12
CA TYR A 153 10.45 6.61 1.75
C TYR A 153 9.72 5.27 1.57
N ALA A 154 10.11 4.22 2.31
CA ALA A 154 9.30 3.01 2.35
C ALA A 154 7.93 3.27 3.01
N LEU A 155 7.89 4.04 4.11
CA LEU A 155 6.61 4.46 4.69
C LEU A 155 5.79 5.30 3.70
N LEU A 156 6.43 6.19 2.93
CA LEU A 156 5.80 6.97 1.88
C LEU A 156 5.07 6.10 0.87
N GLY A 157 5.74 5.05 0.36
CA GLY A 157 5.15 4.15 -0.62
C GLY A 157 3.94 3.39 -0.05
N ALA A 158 4.04 2.91 1.19
CA ALA A 158 2.92 2.25 1.86
C ALA A 158 1.72 3.19 2.05
N ALA A 159 1.99 4.44 2.45
CA ALA A 159 0.97 5.45 2.65
C ALA A 159 0.26 5.85 1.35
N LEU A 160 1.01 6.05 0.27
CA LEU A 160 0.47 6.36 -1.05
C LEU A 160 -0.39 5.21 -1.60
N GLU A 161 0.03 3.97 -1.41
CA GLU A 161 -0.75 2.80 -1.85
C GLU A 161 -2.07 2.66 -1.07
N ARG A 162 -2.05 2.93 0.25
CA ARG A 162 -3.29 3.02 1.03
C ARG A 162 -4.19 4.12 0.51
N GLN A 163 -3.65 5.33 0.33
CA GLN A 163 -4.46 6.47 -0.11
C GLN A 163 -5.11 6.19 -1.46
N PHE A 164 -4.35 5.64 -2.41
CA PHE A 164 -4.88 5.20 -3.69
C PHE A 164 -6.01 4.18 -3.54
N SER A 165 -5.86 3.20 -2.63
CA SER A 165 -6.88 2.19 -2.36
C SER A 165 -8.18 2.81 -1.81
N ILE A 166 -8.07 3.79 -0.90
CA ILE A 166 -9.22 4.53 -0.35
C ILE A 166 -9.89 5.35 -1.44
N ASP A 167 -9.11 6.15 -2.18
CA ASP A 167 -9.63 6.97 -3.28
C ASP A 167 -10.39 6.10 -4.29
N ALA A 168 -9.82 4.94 -4.69
CA ALA A 168 -10.45 4.02 -5.63
C ALA A 168 -11.78 3.43 -5.13
N LEU A 169 -11.92 3.20 -3.82
CA LEU A 169 -13.16 2.75 -3.19
C LEU A 169 -14.22 3.85 -3.17
N GLU A 170 -13.88 5.06 -2.74
CA GLU A 170 -14.80 6.20 -2.67
C GLU A 170 -15.34 6.60 -4.06
N TYR A 171 -14.48 6.59 -5.07
CA TYR A 171 -14.90 6.81 -6.47
C TYR A 171 -15.72 5.63 -7.02
N GLY A 172 -15.53 4.41 -6.52
CA GLY A 172 -16.34 3.26 -6.93
C GLY A 172 -17.81 3.40 -6.50
N GLU A 173 -18.04 3.85 -5.26
CA GLU A 173 -19.38 4.00 -4.68
C GLU A 173 -20.19 5.12 -5.34
N THR A 174 -19.54 6.15 -5.88
CA THR A 174 -20.22 7.32 -6.48
C THR A 174 -20.80 7.09 -7.88
N PHE A 175 -20.40 6.02 -8.58
CA PHE A 175 -20.88 5.71 -9.94
C PHE A 175 -21.83 4.50 -10.01
N GLU A 176 -22.05 3.79 -8.90
CA GLU A 176 -22.99 2.66 -8.81
C GLU A 176 -24.34 3.02 -8.14
N GLY A 177 -24.52 4.27 -7.70
CA GLY A 177 -25.78 4.84 -7.21
C GLY A 177 -26.54 5.64 -8.27
#